data_AF-A0A6N7YXG8-F1
#
_entry.id   AF-A0A6N7YXG8-F1
#
_cell.length_a   1.000
_cell.length_b   1.000
_cell.length_c   1.000
_cell.angle_alpha   90.00
_cell.angle_beta   90.00
_cell.angle_gamma   90.00
#
_symmetry.space_group_name_H-M   'P 1'
#
loop_
_entity.id
_entity.type
_entity.pdbx_description
1 polymer ?
#
loop_
_entity_poly.entity_id
_entity_poly.type
_entity_poly.pdbx_seq_one_letter_code
_entity_poly.pdbx_strand_id
1 'polypeptide(L)' 'MQTSMRVDQANRDRLARIAETELGGATLDDALGVLLFEHESRRALARLAADPEMADDYLRESSELADVDTEVTE' A
#
# COMPACT_ATOMS: atom_id res chain seq x y z
N MET A 1 -19.34 3.92 -9.88
CA MET A 1 -19.28 4.44 -11.26
C MET A 1 -18.00 3.90 -11.87
N GLN A 2 -18.07 3.14 -12.97
CA GLN A 2 -16.90 2.50 -13.56
C GLN A 2 -16.35 3.38 -14.69
N THR A 3 -15.04 3.61 -14.70
CA THR A 3 -14.34 4.42 -15.70
C THR A 3 -13.33 3.57 -16.45
N SER A 4 -13.02 3.91 -17.69
CA SER A 4 -12.01 3.22 -18.49
C SER A 4 -10.74 4.03 -18.64
N MET A 5 -9.60 3.35 -18.65
CA MET A 5 -8.27 3.92 -18.89
C MET A 5 -7.60 3.17 -20.04
N ARG A 6 -6.97 3.90 -20.95
CA ARG A 6 -6.09 3.28 -21.95
C ARG A 6 -4.71 3.05 -21.35
N VAL A 7 -4.21 1.83 -21.53
CA VAL A 7 -2.86 1.43 -21.15
C VAL A 7 -2.25 0.61 -22.28
N ASP A 8 -0.93 0.51 -22.28
CA ASP A 8 -0.23 -0.42 -23.16
C ASP A 8 -0.64 -1.87 -22.86
N GLN A 9 -0.74 -2.69 -23.90
CA GLN A 9 -1.10 -4.10 -23.78
C GLN A 9 -0.16 -4.86 -22.83
N ALA A 10 1.14 -4.63 -22.92
CA ALA A 10 2.11 -5.30 -22.05
C ALA A 10 1.90 -4.93 -20.57
N ASN A 11 1.52 -3.68 -20.29
CA ASN A 11 1.24 -3.22 -18.93
C ASN A 11 -0.03 -3.87 -18.37
N ARG A 12 -1.10 -3.95 -19.17
CA ARG A 12 -2.32 -4.68 -18.79
C ARG A 12 -2.03 -6.15 -18.52
N ASP A 13 -1.27 -6.80 -19.39
CA ASP A 13 -0.98 -8.24 -19.27
C ASP A 13 -0.07 -8.51 -18.05
N ARG A 14 0.83 -7.57 -17.74
CA ARG A 14 1.62 -7.61 -16.50
C ARG A 14 0.74 -7.44 -15.26
N LEU A 15 -0.20 -6.50 -15.28
CA LEU A 15 -1.13 -6.29 -14.16
C LEU A 15 -2.01 -7.53 -13.94
N ALA A 16 -2.48 -8.16 -15.02
CA ALA A 16 -3.24 -9.41 -14.94
C ALA A 16 -2.44 -10.53 -14.29
N ARG A 17 -1.14 -10.63 -14.60
CA ARG A 17 -0.26 -11.61 -13.97
C ARG A 17 -0.12 -11.36 -12.48
N ILE A 18 0.13 -10.12 -12.06
CA ILE A 18 0.22 -9.75 -10.64
C ILE A 18 -1.07 -10.12 -9.90
N ALA A 19 -2.22 -9.76 -10.50
CA ALA A 19 -3.54 -10.05 -9.93
C ALA A 19 -3.73 -11.56 -9.68
N GLU A 20 -3.34 -12.40 -10.65
CA GLU A 20 -3.45 -13.85 -10.57
C GLU A 20 -2.43 -14.45 -9.57
N THR A 21 -1.15 -14.12 -9.72
CA THR A 21 -0.06 -14.86 -9.06
C THR A 21 0.33 -14.31 -7.70
N GLU A 22 0.19 -13.01 -7.49
CA GLU A 22 0.66 -12.32 -6.28
C GLU A 22 -0.50 -11.93 -5.37
N LEU A 23 -1.69 -11.68 -5.94
CA LEU A 23 -2.87 -11.22 -5.21
C LEU A 23 -4.00 -12.25 -5.13
N GLY A 24 -3.70 -13.53 -5.40
CA GLY A 24 -4.62 -14.64 -5.18
C GLY A 24 -5.84 -14.67 -6.09
N GLY A 25 -5.70 -14.26 -7.35
CA GLY A 25 -6.80 -14.20 -8.31
C GLY A 25 -7.67 -12.95 -8.18
N ALA A 26 -7.09 -11.84 -7.72
CA ALA A 26 -7.78 -10.56 -7.61
C ALA A 26 -8.24 -10.01 -8.98
N THR A 27 -9.19 -9.07 -8.98
CA THR A 27 -9.54 -8.38 -10.23
C THR A 27 -8.44 -7.40 -10.65
N LEU A 28 -8.43 -6.98 -11.92
CA LEU A 28 -7.50 -5.94 -12.39
C LEU A 28 -7.68 -4.60 -11.67
N ASP A 29 -8.90 -4.29 -11.23
CA ASP A 29 -9.20 -3.05 -10.51
C ASP A 29 -8.65 -3.11 -9.07
N ASP A 30 -8.82 -4.26 -8.41
CA ASP A 30 -8.23 -4.50 -7.08
C ASP A 30 -6.70 -4.45 -7.14
N ALA A 31 -6.11 -5.10 -8.14
CA ALA A 31 -4.67 -5.08 -8.35
C ALA A 31 -4.15 -3.67 -8.63
N LEU A 32 -4.88 -2.86 -9.41
CA LEU A 32 -4.56 -1.46 -9.61
C LEU A 32 -4.64 -0.67 -8.29
N GLY A 33 -5.67 -0.91 -7.47
CA GLY A 33 -5.83 -0.31 -6.16
C GLY A 33 -4.66 -0.59 -5.23
N VAL A 34 -4.19 -1.85 -5.17
CA VAL A 34 -3.00 -2.24 -4.39
C VAL A 34 -1.77 -1.47 -4.87
N LEU A 35 -1.50 -1.44 -6.18
CA LEU A 35 -0.32 -0.75 -6.71
C LEU A 35 -0.34 0.76 -6.44
N LEU A 36 -1.51 1.40 -6.49
CA LEU A 36 -1.68 2.81 -6.14
C LEU A 36 -1.40 3.05 -4.65
N PHE A 37 -1.93 2.20 -3.79
CA PHE A 37 -1.66 2.23 -2.35
C PHE A 37 -0.17 2.07 -2.06
N GLU A 38 0.49 1.09 -2.68
CA GLU A 38 1.92 0.88 -2.48
C GLU A 38 2.76 2.07 -2.98
N HIS A 39 2.37 2.69 -4.10
CA HIS A 39 3.06 3.88 -4.61
C HIS A 39 2.99 5.03 -3.60
N GLU A 40 1.81 5.34 -3.08
CA GLU A 40 1.65 6.39 -2.08
C GLU A 40 2.33 6.04 -0.74
N SER A 41 2.33 4.76 -0.35
CA SER A 41 3.05 4.29 0.83
C SER A 41 4.56 4.52 0.71
N ARG A 42 5.16 4.15 -0.43
CA ARG A 42 6.58 4.40 -0.71
C ARG A 42 6.90 5.90 -0.68
N ARG A 43 6.01 6.75 -1.19
CA ARG A 43 6.17 8.21 -1.14
C ARG A 43 6.09 8.74 0.30
N ALA A 44 5.15 8.25 1.10
CA ALA A 44 5.03 8.64 2.50
C ALA A 44 6.29 8.25 3.28
N LEU A 45 6.77 7.01 3.13
CA LEU A 45 8.01 6.54 3.74
C LEU A 45 9.23 7.34 3.28
N ALA A 46 9.32 7.71 2.01
CA ALA A 46 10.40 8.54 1.51
C ALA A 46 10.41 9.96 2.13
N ARG A 47 9.23 10.54 2.39
CA ARG A 47 9.13 11.84 3.10
C ARG A 47 9.58 11.69 4.56
N LEU A 48 9.11 10.64 5.23
CA LEU A 48 9.50 10.35 6.61
C LEU A 48 11.02 10.15 6.74
N ALA A 49 11.62 9.39 5.83
CA ALA A 49 13.07 9.16 5.82
C ALA A 49 13.90 10.42 5.54
N ALA A 50 13.30 11.43 4.90
CA ALA A 50 13.97 12.70 4.60
C ALA A 50 13.89 13.72 5.76
N ASP A 51 13.09 13.46 6.78
CA ASP A 51 12.87 14.34 7.94
C ASP A 51 13.06 13.56 9.25
N PRO A 52 14.26 13.60 9.84
CA PRO A 52 14.57 12.86 11.06
C PRO A 52 13.71 13.24 12.27
N GLU A 53 13.29 14.51 12.40
CA GLU A 53 12.43 14.93 13.50
C GLU A 53 11.03 14.32 13.37
N MET A 54 10.48 14.34 12.15
CA MET A 54 9.20 13.68 11.84
C MET A 54 9.26 12.16 12.04
N ALA A 55 10.38 11.53 11.70
CA ALA A 55 10.61 10.10 11.89
C ALA A 55 10.66 9.72 13.38
N ASP A 56 11.40 10.50 14.19
CA ASP A 56 11.51 10.29 15.63
C ASP A 56 10.16 10.50 16.34
N ASP A 57 9.38 11.49 15.92
CA ASP A 57 8.03 11.72 16.45
C ASP A 57 7.08 10.55 16.12
N TYR A 58 7.08 10.10 14.86
CA TYR A 58 6.26 8.95 14.43
C TYR A 58 6.61 7.66 15.20
N LEU A 59 7.91 7.37 15.38
CA LEU A 59 8.35 6.17 16.10
C LEU A 59 7.99 6.22 17.59
N ARG A 60 8.06 7.41 18.21
CA ARG A 60 7.67 7.61 19.60
C ARG A 60 6.18 7.35 19.79
N GLU A 61 5.33 7.98 18.98
CA GLU A 61 3.88 7.77 19.00
C GLU A 61 3.53 6.30 18.75
N SER A 62 4.18 5.66 17.78
CA SER A 62 3.98 4.23 17.50
C SER A 62 4.35 3.33 18.67
N SER A 63 5.42 3.66 19.41
CA SER A 63 5.84 2.89 20.59
C SER A 63 4.82 3.03 21.72
N GLU A 64 4.32 4.25 21.96
CA GLU A 64 3.31 4.52 22.98
C GLU A 64 2.00 3.76 22.70
N LEU A 65 1.61 3.63 21.43
CA LEU A 65 0.43 2.86 21.03
C LEU A 65 0.63 1.34 21.19
N ALA A 66 1.82 0.82 20.88
CA ALA A 66 2.12 -0.60 21.01
C ALA A 66 2.04 -1.07 22.48
N ASP A 67 2.38 -0.21 23.44
CA ASP A 67 2.30 -0.52 24.87
C ASP A 67 0.85 -0.55 25.41
N VAL A 68 -0.11 -0.05 24.64
CA VAL A 68 -1.54 0.04 25.02
C VAL A 68 -2.39 -1.01 24.26
N ASP A 69 -1.78 -1.80 23.38
CA ASP A 69 -2.51 -2.80 22.59
C ASP A 69 -3.05 -3.91 23.51
N THR A 70 -4.38 -4.11 23.47
CA THR A 70 -5.07 -5.08 24.32
C THR A 70 -5.33 -6.35 23.53
N GLU A 71 -5.09 -7.52 24.12
CA GLU A 71 -5.47 -8.79 23.50
C GLU A 71 -6.98 -8.82 23.21
N VAL A 72 -7.34 -8.90 21.94
CA VAL A 72 -8.73 -9.07 21.51
C VAL A 72 -9.08 -10.55 21.67
N THR A 73 -9.87 -10.87 22.70
CA THR A 73 -10.41 -12.23 22.89
C THR A 73 -11.62 -12.44 21.98
N GLU A 74 -11.61 -13.52 21.19
CA GLU A 74 -12.71 -13.93 20.28
C GLU A 74 -13.97 -14.39 21.02
#